data_AF-A0AAD4M2D0-F1
#
_entry.id   AF-A0AAD4M2D0-F1
#
_cell.length_a   1.000
_cell.length_b   1.000
_cell.length_c   1.000
_cell.angle_alpha   90.00
_cell.angle_beta   90.00
_cell.angle_gamma   90.00
#
_symmetry.space_group_name_H-M   'P 1'
#
loop_
_entity.id
_entity.type
_entity.pdbx_description
1 polymer ?
#
loop_
_entity_poly.entity_id
_entity_poly.type
_entity_poly.pdbx_seq_one_letter_code
_entity_poly.pdbx_strand_id
1 'polypeptide(L)'
;MATCYIHITSPSQSTTSVHIRNTCSEDAGLLASLAYGSAIHRGSGSKPPVGDVLTALQHPGRVHELTLDLTSTMVEGLATQMQEPLPALECLSLKSQDKAGSVVLPTVFLGGSAPRLRDIHLCGIAFSTLPKLLLSARDLVSLRLEKIPRTGYFPPEVLACSLSEMTELTSLHIQFLAPTSRPSQKSRRPPPLTLIVLHSLTEFKFRGISEYLEDILARINAPLLRNLEVTFFNQLIFEIPHLSQFIGRTETSQSLNQAMVYSSRSGISLILTKVRQPAGNNPVNRRFALQISCGQLDWQVSSVSQICTYFSPLLSRVERLYIRASPRSTGWPDDIEPSQWLELLDSYGSVKRLHVIGPLGPNVAPALQQVTRRMMDPPEVLPALRRLHLGGNSKSAPVDAFIARRQLCGHNITRWTPSSDAVNLWRLWMPQINWSFNALERLHLIGDAEAMDLTRT
;
A
#
# COMPACT_ATOMS: atom_id res chain seq x y z
N MET A 1 12.84 -27.59 25.91
CA MET A 1 13.01 -27.68 24.44
C MET A 1 14.00 -26.63 23.99
N ALA A 2 15.08 -27.03 23.32
CA ALA A 2 16.02 -26.09 22.73
C ALA A 2 15.49 -25.65 21.36
N THR A 3 15.55 -24.35 21.06
CA THR A 3 15.26 -23.83 19.72
C THR A 3 16.58 -23.68 18.97
N CYS A 4 16.74 -24.40 17.87
CA CYS A 4 17.89 -24.21 16.97
C CYS A 4 17.52 -23.26 15.84
N TYR A 5 18.38 -22.27 15.62
CA TYR A 5 18.31 -21.35 14.50
C TYR A 5 19.44 -21.68 13.54
N ILE A 6 19.11 -22.11 12.34
CA ILE A 6 20.08 -22.23 11.25
C ILE A 6 19.95 -20.93 10.46
N HIS A 7 20.90 -20.02 10.67
CA HIS A 7 20.97 -18.75 9.93
C HIS A 7 22.20 -18.80 9.03
N ILE A 8 21.99 -18.96 7.72
CA ILE A 8 23.07 -19.00 6.75
C ILE A 8 22.99 -17.75 5.86
N THR A 9 24.02 -16.93 5.91
CA THR A 9 24.16 -15.71 5.09
C THR A 9 25.49 -15.70 4.35
N SER A 10 25.45 -15.49 3.04
CA SER A 10 26.64 -15.33 2.20
C SER A 10 27.19 -13.89 2.25
N PRO A 11 28.52 -13.65 2.30
CA PRO A 11 29.11 -12.30 2.30
C PRO A 11 29.10 -11.54 0.96
N SER A 12 28.72 -12.16 -0.16
CA SER A 12 28.80 -11.52 -1.49
C SER A 12 27.61 -10.59 -1.79
N GLN A 13 27.78 -9.65 -2.74
CA GLN A 13 26.84 -8.56 -3.05
C GLN A 13 25.44 -9.01 -3.53
N SER A 14 25.21 -10.31 -3.76
CA SER A 14 23.89 -10.94 -3.95
C SER A 14 23.65 -11.96 -2.85
N THR A 15 23.09 -11.51 -1.74
CA THR A 15 22.89 -12.30 -0.52
C THR A 15 21.74 -13.29 -0.70
N THR A 16 22.04 -14.59 -0.72
CA THR A 16 21.05 -15.65 -0.41
C THR A 16 21.03 -15.84 1.09
N SER A 17 19.88 -15.58 1.71
CA SER A 17 19.65 -15.85 3.13
C SER A 17 18.73 -17.06 3.27
N VAL A 18 19.13 -17.99 4.16
CA VAL A 18 18.29 -19.09 4.57
C VAL A 18 18.15 -19.05 6.09
N HIS A 19 16.91 -19.00 6.56
CA HIS A 19 16.58 -19.08 7.97
C HIS A 19 15.61 -20.23 8.21
N ILE A 20 16.03 -21.21 9.02
CA ILE A 20 15.20 -22.32 9.45
C ILE A 20 15.17 -22.34 10.97
N ARG A 21 13.97 -22.28 11.54
CA ARG A 21 13.74 -22.47 12.97
C ARG A 21 13.19 -23.86 13.24
N ASN A 22 13.87 -24.59 14.11
CA ASN A 22 13.55 -25.97 14.44
C ASN A 22 13.50 -26.19 15.97
N THR A 23 12.57 -27.03 16.43
CA THR A 23 12.49 -27.48 17.83
C THR A 23 13.22 -28.81 17.99
N CYS A 24 14.31 -28.83 18.77
CA CYS A 24 15.04 -30.05 19.07
C CYS A 24 14.46 -30.73 20.33
N SER A 25 14.08 -32.00 20.18
CA SER A 25 13.75 -32.92 21.26
C SER A 25 14.86 -33.96 21.36
N GLU A 26 15.63 -33.94 22.46
CA GLU A 26 16.60 -34.91 23.03
C GLU A 26 17.53 -35.76 22.13
N ASP A 27 17.53 -35.57 20.82
CA ASP A 27 18.34 -36.36 19.88
C ASP A 27 19.69 -35.65 19.63
N ALA A 28 20.66 -35.90 20.53
CA ALA A 28 21.96 -35.23 20.56
C ALA A 28 22.80 -35.40 19.28
N GLY A 29 22.54 -36.44 18.46
CA GLY A 29 23.26 -36.72 17.22
C GLY A 29 22.99 -35.70 16.09
N LEU A 30 21.75 -35.24 15.96
CA LEU A 30 21.36 -34.24 14.94
C LEU A 30 21.78 -32.81 15.35
N LEU A 31 21.79 -32.52 16.65
CA LEU A 31 22.34 -31.28 17.21
C LEU A 31 23.83 -31.14 16.87
N ALA A 32 24.60 -32.23 16.92
CA ALA A 32 26.01 -32.19 16.53
C ALA A 32 26.19 -31.84 15.03
N SER A 33 25.40 -32.42 14.13
CA SER A 33 25.47 -32.15 12.69
C SER A 33 25.03 -30.73 12.31
N LEU A 34 23.92 -30.24 12.88
CA LEU A 34 23.41 -28.89 12.61
C LEU A 34 24.22 -27.79 13.33
N ALA A 35 24.72 -28.05 14.54
CA ALA A 35 25.60 -27.13 15.25
C ALA A 35 27.00 -27.07 14.63
N TYR A 36 27.56 -28.19 14.14
CA TYR A 36 28.83 -28.17 13.39
C TYR A 36 28.73 -27.36 12.10
N GLY A 37 27.59 -27.39 11.40
CA GLY A 37 27.36 -26.55 10.22
C GLY A 37 27.32 -25.06 10.54
N SER A 38 26.78 -24.68 11.70
CA SER A 38 26.69 -23.27 12.12
C SER A 38 28.00 -22.68 12.66
N ALA A 39 28.96 -23.51 13.07
CA ALA A 39 30.22 -23.07 13.69
C ALA A 39 31.43 -23.03 12.73
N ILE A 40 31.32 -23.53 11.50
CA ILE A 40 32.47 -23.65 10.58
C ILE A 40 32.12 -23.09 9.20
N HIS A 41 32.03 -21.76 9.06
CA HIS A 41 32.35 -21.06 7.80
C HIS A 41 32.32 -19.54 8.01
N ARG A 42 33.42 -19.00 8.55
CA ARG A 42 33.62 -17.54 8.69
C ARG A 42 34.63 -16.97 7.68
N GLY A 43 35.03 -17.71 6.64
CA GLY A 43 36.20 -17.32 5.83
C GLY A 43 36.18 -17.61 4.33
N SER A 44 35.12 -18.17 3.75
CA SER A 44 35.07 -18.46 2.32
C SER A 44 33.74 -17.96 1.74
N GLY A 45 33.78 -17.12 0.71
CA GLY A 45 32.60 -16.61 0.00
C GLY A 45 31.82 -17.67 -0.79
N SER A 46 31.85 -18.94 -0.37
CA SER A 46 31.05 -20.00 -0.96
C SER A 46 29.59 -19.85 -0.53
N LYS A 47 28.69 -19.92 -1.51
CA LYS A 47 27.24 -19.97 -1.27
C LYS A 47 26.93 -21.12 -0.29
N PRO A 48 25.96 -20.96 0.62
CA PRO A 48 25.48 -22.07 1.44
C PRO A 48 25.26 -23.31 0.56
N PRO A 49 25.72 -24.51 0.98
CA PRO A 49 25.40 -25.73 0.29
C PRO A 49 23.87 -25.88 0.34
N VAL A 50 23.22 -25.86 -0.82
CA VAL A 50 21.78 -26.15 -0.95
C VAL A 50 21.41 -27.46 -0.22
N GLY A 51 22.36 -28.38 -0.09
CA GLY A 51 22.23 -29.63 0.65
C GLY A 51 21.72 -29.48 2.08
N ASP A 52 22.21 -28.52 2.86
CA ASP A 52 21.86 -28.40 4.29
C ASP A 52 20.36 -28.08 4.48
N VAL A 53 19.81 -27.27 3.58
CA VAL A 53 18.38 -26.93 3.55
C VAL A 53 17.55 -28.15 3.20
N LEU A 54 17.97 -28.92 2.20
CA LEU A 54 17.27 -30.13 1.78
C LEU A 54 17.28 -31.18 2.90
N THR A 55 18.38 -31.34 3.63
CA THR A 55 18.45 -32.25 4.79
C THR A 55 17.50 -31.83 5.91
N ALA A 56 17.39 -30.53 6.22
CA ALA A 56 16.45 -30.07 7.23
C ALA A 56 14.97 -30.37 6.85
N LEU A 57 14.64 -30.27 5.56
CA LEU A 57 13.30 -30.54 5.03
C LEU A 57 12.90 -32.04 5.08
N GLN A 58 13.86 -32.96 5.26
CA GLN A 58 13.59 -34.39 5.48
C GLN A 58 12.89 -34.67 6.81
N HIS A 59 12.80 -33.69 7.71
CA HIS A 59 12.12 -33.80 9.00
C HIS A 59 10.93 -32.82 9.08
N PRO A 60 9.85 -33.06 8.32
CA PRO A 60 8.79 -32.08 8.10
C PRO A 60 8.05 -31.66 9.38
N GLY A 61 7.95 -32.55 10.38
CA GLY A 61 7.32 -32.27 11.67
C GLY A 61 8.10 -31.32 12.59
N ARG A 62 9.29 -30.87 12.18
CA ARG A 62 10.18 -30.06 13.02
C ARG A 62 10.43 -28.64 12.48
N VAL A 63 10.00 -28.36 11.25
CA VAL A 63 10.21 -27.06 10.60
C VAL A 63 9.06 -26.13 10.97
N HIS A 64 9.32 -25.14 11.82
CA HIS A 64 8.31 -24.13 12.24
C HIS A 64 8.40 -22.84 11.44
N GLU A 65 9.58 -22.50 10.94
CA GLU A 65 9.80 -21.30 10.13
C GLU A 65 10.70 -21.63 8.96
N LEU A 66 10.30 -21.17 7.77
CA LEU A 66 11.04 -21.35 6.54
C LEU A 66 11.16 -20.00 5.82
N THR A 67 12.36 -19.43 5.83
CA THR A 67 12.68 -18.22 5.06
C THR A 67 13.75 -18.53 4.02
N LEU A 68 13.43 -18.31 2.74
CA LEU A 68 14.30 -18.63 1.60
C LEU A 68 14.32 -17.50 0.57
N ASP A 69 15.52 -17.10 0.17
CA ASP A 69 15.72 -16.38 -1.10
C ASP A 69 15.93 -17.42 -2.23
N LEU A 70 14.97 -17.50 -3.14
CA LEU A 70 14.91 -18.50 -4.21
C LEU A 70 15.51 -17.99 -5.52
N THR A 71 16.32 -18.84 -6.15
CA THR A 71 16.63 -18.80 -7.58
C THR A 71 15.80 -19.86 -8.31
N SER A 72 15.64 -19.73 -9.63
CA SER A 72 15.03 -20.77 -10.47
C SER A 72 15.57 -22.19 -10.20
N THR A 73 16.88 -22.33 -10.08
CA THR A 73 17.55 -23.62 -9.81
C THR A 73 17.25 -24.19 -8.43
N MET A 74 17.08 -23.36 -7.39
CA MET A 74 16.74 -23.83 -6.05
C MET A 74 15.30 -24.36 -5.99
N VAL A 75 14.40 -23.79 -6.79
CA VAL A 75 12.99 -24.21 -6.82
C VAL A 75 12.84 -25.62 -7.34
N GLU A 76 13.65 -26.03 -8.34
CA GLU A 76 13.66 -27.41 -8.82
C GLU A 76 14.09 -28.40 -7.73
N GLY A 77 15.13 -28.05 -6.95
CA GLY A 77 15.57 -28.85 -5.80
C GLY A 77 14.48 -28.96 -4.73
N LEU A 78 13.86 -27.83 -4.35
CA LEU A 78 12.79 -27.79 -3.35
C LEU A 78 11.52 -28.50 -3.82
N ALA A 79 11.22 -28.48 -5.12
CA ALA A 79 10.05 -29.14 -5.69
C ALA A 79 10.06 -30.66 -5.45
N THR A 80 11.24 -31.27 -5.35
CA THR A 80 11.36 -32.70 -5.05
C THR A 80 11.19 -32.99 -3.56
N GLN A 81 11.71 -32.13 -2.68
CA GLN A 81 11.68 -32.37 -1.23
C GLN A 81 10.38 -31.91 -0.55
N MET A 82 9.75 -30.86 -1.07
CA MET A 82 8.57 -30.23 -0.45
C MET A 82 7.26 -30.74 -1.04
N GLN A 83 7.23 -31.99 -1.52
CA GLN A 83 5.99 -32.65 -1.96
C GLN A 83 5.15 -33.11 -0.77
N GLU A 84 5.77 -33.27 0.40
CA GLU A 84 5.10 -33.61 1.64
C GLU A 84 4.64 -32.36 2.40
N PRO A 85 3.53 -32.44 3.14
CA PRO A 85 3.10 -31.37 4.05
C PRO A 85 4.14 -31.05 5.13
N LEU A 86 4.24 -29.78 5.52
CA LEU A 86 4.98 -29.35 6.71
C LEU A 86 3.99 -29.01 7.83
N PRO A 87 3.53 -30.00 8.63
CA PRO A 87 2.44 -29.80 9.58
C PRO A 87 2.79 -28.86 10.74
N ALA A 88 4.09 -28.68 11.02
CA ALA A 88 4.57 -27.79 12.07
C ALA A 88 4.85 -26.35 11.59
N LEU A 89 4.76 -26.07 10.28
CA LEU A 89 5.16 -24.79 9.72
C LEU A 89 4.18 -23.68 10.16
N GLU A 90 4.71 -22.69 10.88
CA GLU A 90 3.98 -21.51 11.37
C GLU A 90 4.30 -20.26 10.55
N CYS A 91 5.50 -20.16 9.96
CA CYS A 91 5.89 -19.00 9.15
C CYS A 91 6.62 -19.40 7.86
N LEU A 92 6.13 -18.89 6.73
CA LEU A 92 6.69 -19.11 5.39
C LEU A 92 7.05 -17.77 4.74
N SER A 93 8.32 -17.55 4.44
CA SER A 93 8.80 -16.37 3.73
C SER A 93 9.65 -16.76 2.53
N LEU A 94 9.15 -16.53 1.32
CA LEU A 94 9.83 -16.86 0.06
C LEU A 94 10.03 -15.61 -0.78
N LYS A 95 11.25 -15.40 -1.26
CA LYS A 95 11.59 -14.22 -2.06
C LYS A 95 12.39 -14.60 -3.29
N SER A 96 11.97 -14.14 -4.47
CA SER A 96 12.76 -14.34 -5.70
C SER A 96 13.99 -13.43 -5.70
N GLN A 97 15.15 -14.00 -6.06
CA GLN A 97 16.34 -13.23 -6.40
C GLN A 97 16.39 -12.81 -7.87
N ASP A 98 15.61 -13.48 -8.72
CA ASP A 98 15.63 -13.27 -10.15
C ASP A 98 14.97 -11.93 -10.50
N LYS A 99 15.79 -10.98 -10.99
CA LYS A 99 15.31 -9.64 -11.36
C LYS A 99 14.40 -9.65 -12.60
N ALA A 100 14.67 -10.57 -13.51
CA ALA A 100 14.04 -10.63 -14.84
C ALA A 100 13.01 -11.76 -14.99
N GLY A 101 12.99 -12.73 -14.07
CA GLY A 101 12.15 -13.93 -14.15
C GLY A 101 11.25 -14.10 -12.94
N SER A 102 10.00 -14.48 -13.16
CA SER A 102 9.14 -14.95 -12.07
C SER A 102 9.55 -16.37 -11.70
N VAL A 103 9.97 -16.57 -10.45
CA VAL A 103 10.08 -17.91 -9.88
C VAL A 103 8.67 -18.47 -9.72
N VAL A 104 8.38 -19.61 -10.36
CA VAL A 104 7.08 -20.29 -10.27
C VAL A 104 7.20 -21.46 -9.32
N LEU A 105 6.43 -21.45 -8.24
CA LEU A 105 6.38 -22.59 -7.33
C LEU A 105 5.61 -23.76 -7.96
N PRO A 106 6.06 -25.01 -7.73
CA PRO A 106 5.37 -26.19 -8.21
C PRO A 106 3.99 -26.32 -7.56
N THR A 107 3.06 -26.97 -8.25
CA THR A 107 1.67 -27.15 -7.77
C THR A 107 1.59 -27.99 -6.49
N VAL A 108 2.55 -28.89 -6.29
CA VAL A 108 2.66 -29.79 -5.14
C VAL A 108 3.43 -29.21 -3.96
N PHE A 109 3.80 -27.92 -3.99
CA PHE A 109 4.55 -27.28 -2.91
C PHE A 109 3.84 -27.42 -1.55
N LEU A 110 4.58 -27.86 -0.53
CA LEU A 110 4.11 -28.19 0.82
C LEU A 110 3.00 -29.27 0.84
N GLY A 111 2.96 -30.16 -0.15
CA GLY A 111 1.84 -31.09 -0.33
C GLY A 111 0.47 -30.41 -0.48
N GLY A 112 0.45 -29.10 -0.73
CA GLY A 112 -0.75 -28.27 -0.73
C GLY A 112 -1.41 -28.08 0.64
N SER A 113 -0.73 -28.35 1.76
CA SER A 113 -1.30 -28.20 3.11
C SER A 113 -0.26 -27.76 4.15
N ALA A 114 -0.59 -26.75 4.95
CA ALA A 114 0.20 -26.30 6.09
C ALA A 114 -0.76 -25.75 7.17
N PRO A 115 -1.36 -26.61 8.00
CA PRO A 115 -2.50 -26.24 8.84
C PRO A 115 -2.14 -25.26 9.97
N ARG A 116 -0.88 -25.24 10.42
CA ARG A 116 -0.41 -24.36 11.52
C ARG A 116 0.15 -23.03 11.02
N LEU A 117 0.05 -22.75 9.72
CA LEU A 117 0.65 -21.59 9.09
C LEU A 117 -0.08 -20.31 9.51
N ARG A 118 0.67 -19.39 10.12
CA ARG A 118 0.20 -18.11 10.66
C ARG A 118 0.67 -16.93 9.83
N ASP A 119 1.85 -17.03 9.25
CA ASP A 119 2.48 -15.96 8.48
C ASP A 119 2.94 -16.47 7.11
N ILE A 120 2.49 -15.79 6.05
CA ILE A 120 2.95 -16.02 4.68
C ILE A 120 3.48 -14.70 4.11
N HIS A 121 4.72 -14.72 3.61
CA HIS A 121 5.31 -13.64 2.82
C HIS A 121 5.89 -14.19 1.52
N LEU A 122 5.31 -13.80 0.39
CA LEU A 122 5.78 -14.16 -0.94
C LEU A 122 6.20 -12.88 -1.66
N CYS A 123 7.45 -12.76 -2.10
CA CYS A 123 7.96 -11.59 -2.78
C CYS A 123 8.54 -11.96 -4.16
N GLY A 124 7.88 -11.57 -5.25
CA GLY A 124 8.35 -11.89 -6.61
C GLY A 124 8.15 -13.35 -7.01
N ILE A 125 7.25 -14.07 -6.34
CA ILE A 125 6.97 -15.49 -6.56
C ILE A 125 5.59 -15.64 -7.23
N ALA A 126 5.51 -16.46 -8.28
CA ALA A 126 4.25 -16.93 -8.82
C ALA A 126 3.84 -18.23 -8.11
N PHE A 127 2.68 -18.23 -7.45
CA PHE A 127 2.21 -19.39 -6.69
C PHE A 127 0.75 -19.71 -7.01
N SER A 128 0.52 -20.45 -8.09
CA SER A 128 -0.82 -20.76 -8.61
C SER A 128 -1.67 -21.60 -7.65
N THR A 129 -1.05 -22.41 -6.78
CA THR A 129 -1.74 -23.23 -5.78
C THR A 129 -1.85 -22.58 -4.40
N LEU A 130 -1.47 -21.30 -4.27
CA LEU A 130 -1.66 -20.53 -3.04
C LEU A 130 -3.10 -20.62 -2.51
N PRO A 131 -4.19 -20.47 -3.31
CA PRO A 131 -5.54 -20.62 -2.80
C PRO A 131 -5.81 -21.94 -2.08
N LYS A 132 -5.27 -23.05 -2.61
CA LYS A 132 -5.39 -24.38 -1.97
C LYS A 132 -4.66 -24.43 -0.64
N LEU A 133 -3.44 -23.87 -0.58
CA LEU A 133 -2.67 -23.80 0.66
C LEU A 133 -3.41 -22.95 1.72
N LEU A 134 -3.96 -21.81 1.28
CA LEU A 134 -4.73 -20.89 2.13
C LEU A 134 -5.96 -21.55 2.76
N LEU A 135 -6.66 -22.43 2.04
CA LEU A 135 -7.79 -23.19 2.59
C LEU A 135 -7.40 -24.17 3.71
N SER A 136 -6.12 -24.57 3.78
CA SER A 136 -5.62 -25.40 4.89
C SER A 136 -5.18 -24.60 6.12
N ALA A 137 -4.80 -23.33 5.93
CA ALA A 137 -4.22 -22.46 6.94
C ALA A 137 -5.27 -21.55 7.60
N ARG A 138 -6.14 -22.15 8.43
CA ARG A 138 -7.27 -21.44 9.08
C ARG A 138 -6.82 -20.38 10.09
N ASP A 139 -5.68 -20.61 10.73
CA ASP A 139 -5.11 -19.74 11.76
C ASP A 139 -4.17 -18.66 11.18
N LEU A 140 -4.30 -18.38 9.88
CA LEU A 140 -3.45 -17.40 9.19
C LEU A 140 -3.72 -15.99 9.72
N VAL A 141 -2.68 -15.35 10.28
CA VAL A 141 -2.71 -14.02 10.88
C VAL A 141 -2.24 -12.94 9.90
N SER A 142 -1.25 -13.24 9.06
CA SER A 142 -0.67 -12.29 8.11
C SER A 142 -0.41 -12.93 6.75
N LEU A 143 -0.97 -12.32 5.70
CA LEU A 143 -0.74 -12.70 4.31
C LEU A 143 -0.12 -11.53 3.55
N ARG A 144 1.11 -11.70 3.07
CA ARG A 144 1.85 -10.69 2.30
C ARG A 144 2.25 -11.23 0.94
N LEU A 145 1.64 -10.71 -0.10
CA LEU A 145 1.90 -11.05 -1.49
C LEU A 145 2.47 -9.82 -2.18
N GLU A 146 3.79 -9.78 -2.34
CA GLU A 146 4.51 -8.62 -2.85
C GLU A 146 5.15 -8.92 -4.20
N LYS A 147 5.19 -7.89 -5.07
CA LYS A 147 5.75 -8.00 -6.42
C LYS A 147 5.18 -9.19 -7.19
N ILE A 148 3.87 -9.44 -7.07
CA ILE A 148 3.19 -10.55 -7.74
C ILE A 148 3.44 -10.41 -9.26
N PRO A 149 4.09 -11.39 -9.91
CA PRO A 149 4.31 -11.37 -11.35
C PRO A 149 3.01 -11.66 -12.10
N ARG A 150 2.97 -11.39 -13.41
CA ARG A 150 1.78 -11.66 -14.25
C ARG A 150 1.31 -13.12 -14.19
N THR A 151 2.25 -14.06 -14.12
CA THR A 151 2.00 -15.50 -13.99
C THR A 151 1.47 -15.91 -12.62
N GLY A 152 1.67 -15.07 -11.60
CA GLY A 152 1.16 -15.27 -10.24
C GLY A 152 -0.21 -14.65 -10.01
N TYR A 153 -0.88 -14.15 -11.06
CA TYR A 153 -2.20 -13.56 -10.94
C TYR A 153 -3.26 -14.60 -10.57
N PHE A 154 -4.08 -14.29 -9.57
CA PHE A 154 -5.21 -15.09 -9.14
C PHE A 154 -6.50 -14.26 -9.27
N PRO A 155 -7.60 -14.85 -9.77
CA PRO A 155 -8.88 -14.15 -9.84
C PRO A 155 -9.34 -13.66 -8.46
N PRO A 156 -9.90 -12.44 -8.35
CA PRO A 156 -10.39 -11.86 -7.09
C PRO A 156 -11.32 -12.79 -6.31
N GLU A 157 -12.21 -13.51 -7.00
CA GLU A 157 -13.17 -14.44 -6.39
C GLU A 157 -12.49 -15.64 -5.73
N VAL A 158 -11.41 -16.15 -6.33
CA VAL A 158 -10.66 -17.30 -5.78
C VAL A 158 -9.94 -16.88 -4.49
N LEU A 159 -9.33 -15.69 -4.49
CA LEU A 159 -8.71 -15.15 -3.29
C LEU A 159 -9.76 -14.89 -2.21
N ALA A 160 -10.87 -14.21 -2.54
CA ALA A 160 -11.92 -13.90 -1.57
C ALA A 160 -12.47 -15.17 -0.91
N CYS A 161 -12.79 -16.22 -1.68
CA CYS A 161 -13.20 -17.51 -1.12
C CYS A 161 -12.16 -18.08 -0.16
N SER A 162 -10.87 -17.99 -0.48
CA SER A 162 -9.80 -18.46 0.40
C SER A 162 -9.72 -17.65 1.71
N LEU A 163 -9.89 -16.33 1.63
CA LEU A 163 -9.89 -15.44 2.80
C LEU A 163 -11.07 -15.71 3.75
N SER A 164 -12.18 -16.25 3.26
CA SER A 164 -13.38 -16.48 4.08
C SER A 164 -13.18 -17.50 5.20
N GLU A 165 -12.17 -18.37 5.08
CA GLU A 165 -11.82 -19.38 6.08
C GLU A 165 -10.85 -18.83 7.16
N MET A 166 -10.32 -17.60 7.00
CA MET A 166 -9.27 -17.03 7.85
C MET A 166 -9.83 -16.03 8.86
N THR A 167 -10.45 -16.54 9.91
CA THR A 167 -11.07 -15.71 10.95
C THR A 167 -10.07 -14.87 11.77
N GLU A 168 -8.81 -15.31 11.82
CA GLU A 168 -7.71 -14.65 12.56
C GLU A 168 -6.88 -13.68 11.71
N LEU A 169 -7.22 -13.47 10.43
CA LEU A 169 -6.42 -12.64 9.53
C LEU A 169 -6.44 -11.17 9.96
N THR A 170 -5.30 -10.66 10.41
CA THR A 170 -5.14 -9.28 10.89
C THR A 170 -4.51 -8.34 9.88
N SER A 171 -3.68 -8.88 8.97
CA SER A 171 -2.89 -8.13 7.99
C SER A 171 -2.97 -8.79 6.61
N LEU A 172 -3.44 -8.05 5.61
CA LEU A 172 -3.47 -8.47 4.22
C LEU A 172 -2.70 -7.48 3.34
N HIS A 173 -1.62 -7.92 2.69
CA HIS A 173 -0.90 -7.10 1.71
C HIS A 173 -0.92 -7.77 0.34
N ILE A 174 -1.36 -7.05 -0.68
CA ILE A 174 -1.39 -7.52 -2.08
C ILE A 174 -0.74 -6.44 -2.94
N GLN A 175 0.40 -6.74 -3.54
CA GLN A 175 1.13 -5.79 -4.38
C GLN A 175 1.58 -6.47 -5.66
N PHE A 176 1.01 -6.04 -6.78
CA PHE A 176 1.46 -6.46 -8.11
C PHE A 176 2.76 -5.78 -8.50
N LEU A 177 3.60 -6.48 -9.27
CA LEU A 177 4.86 -5.92 -9.77
C LEU A 177 4.62 -4.86 -10.85
N ALA A 178 3.67 -5.14 -11.75
CA ALA A 178 3.34 -4.34 -12.91
C ALA A 178 1.82 -4.34 -13.13
N PRO A 179 1.26 -3.37 -13.88
CA PRO A 179 -0.11 -3.47 -14.33
C PRO A 179 -0.28 -4.73 -15.17
N THR A 180 -1.19 -5.60 -14.74
CA THR A 180 -1.62 -6.76 -15.53
C THR A 180 -2.72 -6.30 -16.49
N SER A 181 -2.71 -6.80 -17.72
CA SER A 181 -3.80 -6.59 -18.66
C SER A 181 -5.12 -7.00 -18.02
N ARG A 182 -6.18 -6.21 -18.27
CA ARG A 182 -7.51 -6.45 -17.70
C ARG A 182 -7.91 -7.91 -17.92
N PRO A 183 -8.31 -8.66 -16.87
CA PRO A 183 -8.98 -9.93 -17.10
C PRO A 183 -10.16 -9.67 -18.05
N SER A 184 -10.32 -10.54 -19.05
CA SER A 184 -11.28 -10.30 -20.14
C SER A 184 -12.63 -9.86 -19.59
N GLN A 185 -13.10 -8.68 -20.02
CA GLN A 185 -14.31 -8.04 -19.50
C GLN A 185 -15.55 -8.95 -19.61
N LYS A 186 -15.51 -9.91 -20.53
CA LYS A 186 -16.50 -10.98 -20.73
C LYS A 186 -16.67 -11.92 -19.52
N SER A 187 -15.73 -11.94 -18.59
CA SER A 187 -15.77 -12.80 -17.39
C SER A 187 -16.38 -12.14 -16.15
N ARG A 188 -16.79 -10.87 -16.24
CA ARG A 188 -17.42 -10.15 -15.11
C ARG A 188 -18.79 -10.76 -14.80
N ARG A 189 -18.79 -11.79 -13.97
CA ARG A 189 -20.00 -12.24 -13.27
C ARG A 189 -20.38 -11.14 -12.28
N PRO A 190 -21.69 -10.87 -12.10
CA PRO A 190 -22.13 -9.97 -11.05
C PRO A 190 -21.56 -10.43 -9.70
N PRO A 191 -21.16 -9.49 -8.82
CA PRO A 191 -20.64 -9.83 -7.50
C PRO A 191 -21.62 -10.76 -6.76
N PRO A 192 -21.11 -11.77 -6.03
CA PRO A 192 -21.94 -12.57 -5.14
C PRO A 192 -22.70 -11.68 -4.15
N LEU A 193 -23.94 -12.07 -3.79
CA LEU A 193 -24.75 -11.33 -2.83
C LEU A 193 -24.17 -11.35 -1.41
N THR A 194 -23.38 -12.36 -1.06
CA THR A 194 -22.85 -12.55 0.29
C THR A 194 -21.46 -11.93 0.43
N LEU A 195 -21.34 -10.95 1.33
CA LEU A 195 -20.07 -10.36 1.73
C LEU A 195 -19.38 -11.25 2.76
N ILE A 196 -18.10 -11.54 2.53
CA ILE A 196 -17.22 -12.21 3.47
C ILE A 196 -16.78 -11.20 4.53
N VAL A 197 -17.02 -11.49 5.80
CA VAL A 197 -16.64 -10.60 6.90
C VAL A 197 -15.32 -11.05 7.51
N LEU A 198 -14.29 -10.23 7.34
CA LEU A 198 -12.96 -10.43 7.93
C LEU A 198 -12.91 -9.66 9.27
N HIS A 199 -13.42 -10.29 10.32
CA HIS A 199 -13.61 -9.66 11.63
C HIS A 199 -12.32 -9.13 12.25
N SER A 200 -11.20 -9.82 12.04
CA SER A 200 -9.91 -9.48 12.65
C SER A 200 -9.03 -8.56 11.80
N LEU A 201 -9.44 -8.25 10.56
CA LEU A 201 -8.58 -7.50 9.63
C LEU A 201 -8.44 -6.04 10.06
N THR A 202 -7.23 -5.67 10.47
CA THR A 202 -6.91 -4.31 10.94
C THR A 202 -6.02 -3.55 9.96
N GLU A 203 -5.29 -4.25 9.10
CA GLU A 203 -4.40 -3.68 8.09
C GLU A 203 -4.65 -4.29 6.72
N PHE A 204 -4.90 -3.44 5.72
CA PHE A 204 -5.02 -3.83 4.33
C PHE A 204 -4.16 -2.93 3.46
N LYS A 205 -3.19 -3.51 2.75
CA LYS A 205 -2.36 -2.82 1.76
C LYS A 205 -2.59 -3.38 0.38
N PHE A 206 -2.80 -2.51 -0.58
CA PHE A 206 -3.00 -2.86 -1.97
C PHE A 206 -2.10 -2.03 -2.88
N ARG A 207 -1.48 -2.67 -3.86
CA ARG A 207 -0.86 -2.00 -5.01
C ARG A 207 -1.23 -2.74 -6.28
N GLY A 208 -1.90 -2.07 -7.20
CA GLY A 208 -2.44 -2.74 -8.37
C GLY A 208 -3.26 -1.84 -9.29
N ILE A 209 -4.12 -2.48 -10.09
CA ILE A 209 -5.14 -1.81 -10.91
C ILE A 209 -6.44 -1.69 -10.11
N SER A 210 -7.21 -0.61 -10.34
CA SER A 210 -8.46 -0.36 -9.61
C SER A 210 -9.50 -1.46 -9.78
N GLU A 211 -9.61 -2.04 -10.97
CA GLU A 211 -10.61 -3.08 -11.26
C GLU A 211 -10.46 -4.31 -10.35
N TYR A 212 -9.22 -4.73 -10.11
CA TYR A 212 -8.92 -5.86 -9.24
C TYR A 212 -9.27 -5.58 -7.78
N LEU A 213 -8.93 -4.38 -7.30
CA LEU A 213 -9.25 -3.96 -5.94
C LEU A 213 -10.77 -3.93 -5.74
N GLU A 214 -11.51 -3.34 -6.66
CA GLU A 214 -12.96 -3.22 -6.60
C GLU A 214 -13.65 -4.58 -6.58
N ASP A 215 -13.17 -5.54 -7.38
CA ASP A 215 -13.71 -6.90 -7.36
C ASP A 215 -13.49 -7.59 -6.01
N ILE A 216 -12.32 -7.39 -5.36
CA ILE A 216 -12.08 -7.88 -4.00
C ILE A 216 -12.99 -7.17 -2.99
N LEU A 217 -13.04 -5.84 -3.02
CA LEU A 217 -13.80 -5.04 -2.06
C LEU A 217 -15.32 -5.21 -2.18
N ALA A 218 -15.81 -5.59 -3.36
CA ALA A 218 -17.19 -6.00 -3.56
C ALA A 218 -17.54 -7.32 -2.84
N ARG A 219 -16.54 -8.11 -2.43
CA ARG A 219 -16.71 -9.44 -1.81
C ARG A 219 -16.33 -9.49 -0.34
N ILE A 220 -15.53 -8.53 0.14
CA ILE A 220 -15.07 -8.52 1.53
C ILE A 220 -15.61 -7.32 2.32
N ASN A 221 -15.72 -7.50 3.63
CA ASN A 221 -15.98 -6.45 4.59
C ASN A 221 -15.00 -6.60 5.76
N ALA A 222 -14.48 -5.48 6.28
CA ALA A 222 -13.51 -5.46 7.36
C ALA A 222 -13.86 -4.35 8.37
N PRO A 223 -14.83 -4.58 9.27
CA PRO A 223 -15.35 -3.52 10.14
C PRO A 223 -14.27 -2.90 11.05
N LEU A 224 -13.29 -3.70 11.48
CA LEU A 224 -12.21 -3.28 12.37
C LEU A 224 -10.99 -2.67 11.65
N LEU A 225 -11.07 -2.44 10.33
CA LEU A 225 -9.93 -1.93 9.56
C LEU A 225 -9.47 -0.56 10.06
N ARG A 226 -8.18 -0.47 10.44
CA ARG A 226 -7.54 0.73 11.00
C ARG A 226 -6.58 1.38 10.02
N ASN A 227 -5.90 0.57 9.21
CA ASN A 227 -4.94 1.03 8.22
C ASN A 227 -5.33 0.49 6.84
N LEU A 228 -5.61 1.38 5.91
CA LEU A 228 -5.81 1.07 4.51
C LEU A 228 -4.82 1.88 3.69
N GLU A 229 -3.97 1.20 2.92
CA GLU A 229 -3.05 1.84 1.98
C GLU A 229 -3.29 1.26 0.59
N VAL A 230 -3.72 2.08 -0.35
CA VAL A 230 -4.00 1.70 -1.73
C VAL A 230 -3.08 2.50 -2.64
N THR A 231 -2.37 1.83 -3.53
CA THR A 231 -1.51 2.46 -4.54
C THR A 231 -1.91 1.97 -5.92
N PHE A 232 -2.51 2.85 -6.72
CA PHE A 232 -2.79 2.56 -8.12
C PHE A 232 -1.55 2.80 -8.98
N PHE A 233 -1.40 1.98 -10.02
CA PHE A 233 -0.52 2.29 -11.15
C PHE A 233 -1.05 3.53 -11.90
N ASN A 234 -0.31 4.00 -12.92
CA ASN A 234 -0.61 5.18 -13.76
C ASN A 234 -1.94 5.07 -14.54
N GLN A 235 -3.06 4.93 -13.84
CA GLN A 235 -4.43 4.90 -14.34
C GLN A 235 -4.96 6.34 -14.33
N LEU A 236 -5.59 6.76 -15.43
CA LEU A 236 -6.19 8.09 -15.56
C LEU A 236 -7.70 8.08 -15.28
N ILE A 237 -8.32 6.91 -15.24
CA ILE A 237 -9.75 6.72 -15.04
C ILE A 237 -9.94 5.76 -13.89
N PHE A 238 -10.66 6.20 -12.87
CA PHE A 238 -10.99 5.40 -11.70
C PHE A 238 -12.50 5.14 -11.64
N GLU A 239 -12.86 3.86 -11.54
CA GLU A 239 -14.19 3.40 -11.15
C GLU A 239 -14.03 2.73 -9.79
N ILE A 240 -14.17 3.50 -8.69
CA ILE A 240 -13.88 2.99 -7.34
C ILE A 240 -15.05 3.11 -6.32
N PRO A 241 -16.29 2.78 -6.71
CA PRO A 241 -17.44 2.90 -5.81
C PRO A 241 -17.35 1.96 -4.59
N HIS A 242 -16.83 0.74 -4.74
CA HIS A 242 -16.73 -0.22 -3.65
C HIS A 242 -15.64 0.16 -2.65
N LEU A 243 -14.55 0.80 -3.07
CA LEU A 243 -13.57 1.35 -2.15
C LEU A 243 -14.19 2.41 -1.22
N SER A 244 -14.98 3.33 -1.77
CA SER A 244 -15.68 4.34 -0.97
C SER A 244 -16.67 3.71 0.02
N GLN A 245 -17.48 2.75 -0.45
CA GLN A 245 -18.42 2.01 0.41
C GLN A 245 -17.71 1.19 1.48
N PHE A 246 -16.63 0.51 1.13
CA PHE A 246 -15.83 -0.30 2.04
C PHE A 246 -15.28 0.55 3.18
N ILE A 247 -14.69 1.71 2.87
CA ILE A 247 -14.23 2.66 3.89
C ILE A 247 -15.41 3.15 4.74
N GLY A 248 -16.54 3.48 4.13
CA GLY A 248 -17.76 3.90 4.82
C GLY A 248 -18.27 2.90 5.87
N ARG A 249 -18.13 1.58 5.59
CA ARG A 249 -18.54 0.48 6.49
C ARG A 249 -17.60 0.25 7.66
N THR A 250 -16.36 0.74 7.61
CA THR A 250 -15.42 0.60 8.73
C THR A 250 -15.88 1.45 9.92
N GLU A 251 -15.67 0.96 11.15
CA GLU A 251 -15.98 1.71 12.38
C GLU A 251 -15.19 3.03 12.48
N THR A 252 -14.15 3.18 11.68
CA THR A 252 -13.22 4.30 11.74
C THR A 252 -13.67 5.51 10.92
N SER A 253 -14.59 5.31 9.97
CA SER A 253 -15.03 6.32 8.99
C SER A 253 -15.70 7.55 9.60
N GLN A 254 -16.32 7.42 10.77
CA GLN A 254 -17.02 8.51 11.45
C GLN A 254 -16.08 9.60 11.99
N SER A 255 -14.77 9.34 12.04
CA SER A 255 -13.81 10.18 12.74
C SER A 255 -12.76 10.86 11.86
N LEU A 256 -12.83 10.68 10.53
CA LEU A 256 -11.89 11.25 9.59
C LEU A 256 -12.25 12.71 9.30
N ASN A 257 -11.65 13.64 10.03
CA ASN A 257 -11.91 15.08 9.92
C ASN A 257 -10.73 15.86 9.32
N GLN A 258 -9.70 15.16 8.85
CA GLN A 258 -8.54 15.75 8.21
C GLN A 258 -8.18 15.01 6.92
N ALA A 259 -7.88 15.77 5.88
CA ALA A 259 -7.35 15.28 4.62
C ALA A 259 -6.00 15.95 4.30
N MET A 260 -5.12 15.20 3.67
CA MET A 260 -3.87 15.68 3.11
C MET A 260 -3.74 15.20 1.67
N VAL A 261 -3.60 16.15 0.76
CA VAL A 261 -3.20 15.92 -0.63
C VAL A 261 -1.70 16.18 -0.71
N TYR A 262 -0.92 15.14 -0.91
CA TYR A 262 0.53 15.21 -1.03
C TYR A 262 0.97 14.82 -2.43
N SER A 263 1.68 15.71 -3.09
CA SER A 263 2.08 15.60 -4.47
C SER A 263 3.61 15.54 -4.57
N SER A 264 4.11 14.66 -5.42
CA SER A 264 5.53 14.34 -5.56
C SER A 264 5.87 14.05 -7.02
N ARG A 265 7.16 13.90 -7.35
CA ARG A 265 7.58 13.53 -8.70
C ARG A 265 7.03 12.17 -9.15
N SER A 266 6.83 11.26 -8.22
CA SER A 266 6.40 9.87 -8.46
C SER A 266 4.89 9.66 -8.41
N GLY A 267 4.12 10.68 -8.00
CA GLY A 267 2.67 10.52 -7.82
C GLY A 267 2.06 11.47 -6.82
N ILE A 268 0.75 11.30 -6.64
CA ILE A 268 -0.08 12.03 -5.68
C ILE A 268 -0.68 11.06 -4.66
N SER A 269 -0.90 11.55 -3.45
CA SER A 269 -1.50 10.79 -2.36
C SER A 269 -2.60 11.61 -1.68
N LEU A 270 -3.77 11.01 -1.54
CA LEU A 270 -4.85 11.47 -0.66
C LEU A 270 -4.77 10.67 0.64
N ILE A 271 -4.59 11.36 1.76
CA ILE A 271 -4.47 10.76 3.09
C ILE A 271 -5.56 11.31 3.99
N LEU A 272 -6.46 10.45 4.46
CA LEU A 272 -7.51 10.77 5.43
C LEU A 272 -7.10 10.28 6.81
N THR A 273 -7.20 11.16 7.80
CA THR A 273 -6.79 10.90 9.18
C THR A 273 -7.75 11.51 10.18
N LYS A 274 -7.73 10.97 11.40
CA LYS A 274 -8.40 11.58 12.56
C LYS A 274 -7.45 12.55 13.24
N VAL A 275 -7.86 13.80 13.41
CA VAL A 275 -7.13 14.76 14.25
C VAL A 275 -7.09 14.22 15.69
N ARG A 276 -5.88 14.02 16.20
CA ARG A 276 -5.68 13.67 17.62
C ARG A 276 -5.95 14.90 18.49
N GLN A 277 -6.73 14.72 19.55
CA GLN A 277 -6.61 15.59 20.71
C GLN A 277 -5.32 15.17 21.46
N PRO A 278 -4.47 16.11 21.91
CA PRO A 278 -3.12 15.85 22.40
C PRO A 278 -3.02 15.08 23.74
N ALA A 279 -4.09 14.44 24.26
CA ALA A 279 -4.19 14.03 25.65
C ALA A 279 -3.92 12.53 25.96
N GLY A 280 -3.12 11.79 25.17
CA GLY A 280 -2.89 10.37 25.49
C GLY A 280 -1.61 9.76 24.90
N ASN A 281 -0.93 8.94 25.72
CA ASN A 281 0.43 8.43 25.49
C ASN A 281 0.59 7.37 24.39
N ASN A 282 -0.47 6.89 23.74
CA ASN A 282 -0.28 5.92 22.66
C ASN A 282 -1.44 5.93 21.66
N PRO A 283 -1.45 6.87 20.70
CA PRO A 283 -2.64 7.02 19.91
C PRO A 283 -2.59 6.01 18.75
N VAL A 284 -3.66 5.24 18.61
CA VAL A 284 -3.87 4.34 17.47
C VAL A 284 -4.02 5.21 16.23
N ASN A 285 -3.06 5.14 15.30
CA ASN A 285 -3.12 5.94 14.08
C ASN A 285 -4.04 5.28 13.07
N ARG A 286 -5.31 5.73 13.03
CA ARG A 286 -6.25 5.34 11.97
C ARG A 286 -5.91 6.14 10.72
N ARG A 287 -5.64 5.44 9.62
CA ARG A 287 -5.13 6.06 8.39
C ARG A 287 -5.71 5.37 7.16
N PHE A 288 -6.28 6.18 6.29
CA PHE A 288 -6.62 5.78 4.92
C PHE A 288 -5.70 6.56 3.99
N ALA A 289 -4.91 5.86 3.20
CA ALA A 289 -4.01 6.44 2.23
C ALA A 289 -4.33 5.86 0.86
N LEU A 290 -4.55 6.74 -0.10
CA LEU A 290 -4.75 6.39 -1.50
C LEU A 290 -3.70 7.13 -2.31
N GLN A 291 -2.88 6.39 -3.03
CA GLN A 291 -1.79 6.90 -3.86
C GLN A 291 -2.04 6.53 -5.31
N ILE A 292 -1.68 7.45 -6.21
CA ILE A 292 -1.67 7.22 -7.64
C ILE A 292 -0.25 7.49 -8.11
N SER A 293 0.37 6.48 -8.70
CA SER A 293 1.62 6.69 -9.42
C SER A 293 1.29 7.50 -10.68
N CYS A 294 1.87 8.69 -10.83
CA CYS A 294 1.79 9.49 -12.07
C CYS A 294 2.79 10.65 -11.98
N GLY A 295 3.52 10.93 -13.07
CA GLY A 295 4.62 11.91 -13.04
C GLY A 295 4.19 13.36 -13.26
N GLN A 296 3.09 13.59 -13.98
CA GLN A 296 2.65 14.92 -14.40
C GLN A 296 1.62 15.49 -13.41
N LEU A 297 1.77 16.77 -13.02
CA LEU A 297 0.95 17.35 -11.95
C LEU A 297 -0.52 17.56 -12.37
N ASP A 298 -0.78 17.97 -13.61
CA ASP A 298 -2.14 18.07 -14.15
C ASP A 298 -2.87 16.72 -14.08
N TRP A 299 -2.19 15.62 -14.43
CA TRP A 299 -2.73 14.27 -14.29
C TRP A 299 -2.93 13.89 -12.82
N GLN A 300 -1.99 14.26 -11.95
CA GLN A 300 -2.12 14.04 -10.50
C GLN A 300 -3.37 14.74 -9.94
N VAL A 301 -3.54 16.05 -10.23
CA VAL A 301 -4.67 16.84 -9.73
C VAL A 301 -5.98 16.29 -10.30
N SER A 302 -6.06 16.06 -11.60
CA SER A 302 -7.25 15.48 -12.25
C SER A 302 -7.61 14.12 -11.65
N SER A 303 -6.63 13.24 -11.46
CA SER A 303 -6.83 11.91 -10.88
C SER A 303 -7.35 11.97 -9.44
N VAL A 304 -6.76 12.86 -8.61
CA VAL A 304 -7.21 12.99 -7.22
C VAL A 304 -8.58 13.68 -7.13
N SER A 305 -8.89 14.63 -8.02
CA SER A 305 -10.23 15.23 -8.14
C SER A 305 -11.28 14.17 -8.48
N GLN A 306 -11.02 13.31 -9.47
CA GLN A 306 -11.93 12.23 -9.83
C GLN A 306 -12.17 11.28 -8.65
N ILE A 307 -11.12 10.88 -7.93
CA ILE A 307 -11.24 10.09 -6.70
C ILE A 307 -12.10 10.82 -5.66
N CYS A 308 -11.89 12.12 -5.46
CA CYS A 308 -12.64 12.89 -4.48
C CYS A 308 -14.15 12.88 -4.75
N THR A 309 -14.60 12.79 -6.01
CA THR A 309 -16.03 12.64 -6.34
C THR A 309 -16.65 11.37 -5.72
N TYR A 310 -15.97 10.22 -5.81
CA TYR A 310 -16.42 8.97 -5.19
C TYR A 310 -16.35 9.00 -3.66
N PHE A 311 -15.43 9.78 -3.11
CA PHE A 311 -15.23 9.93 -1.67
C PHE A 311 -16.04 11.09 -1.07
N SER A 312 -16.87 11.78 -1.84
CA SER A 312 -17.62 12.96 -1.40
C SER A 312 -18.34 12.77 -0.04
N PRO A 313 -19.03 11.65 0.25
CA PRO A 313 -19.63 11.43 1.57
C PRO A 313 -18.62 11.45 2.72
N LEU A 314 -17.41 10.94 2.50
CA LEU A 314 -16.32 10.92 3.49
C LEU A 314 -15.65 12.30 3.60
N LEU A 315 -15.42 12.97 2.47
CA LEU A 315 -14.77 14.28 2.40
C LEU A 315 -15.64 15.41 2.95
N SER A 316 -16.96 15.25 2.91
CA SER A 316 -17.91 16.19 3.52
C SER A 316 -17.71 16.39 5.03
N ARG A 317 -16.92 15.54 5.70
CA ARG A 317 -16.60 15.64 7.15
C ARG A 317 -15.23 16.28 7.41
N VAL A 318 -14.45 16.51 6.36
CA VAL A 318 -13.10 17.04 6.48
C VAL A 318 -13.18 18.51 6.85
N GLU A 319 -12.65 18.86 8.02
CA GLU A 319 -12.58 20.24 8.49
C GLU A 319 -11.22 20.89 8.20
N ARG A 320 -10.19 20.06 7.97
CA ARG A 320 -8.81 20.50 7.76
C ARG A 320 -8.24 19.85 6.51
N LEU A 321 -7.91 20.66 5.53
CA LEU A 321 -7.28 20.23 4.29
C LEU A 321 -5.86 20.76 4.20
N TYR A 322 -4.92 19.86 3.94
CA TYR A 322 -3.53 20.17 3.66
C TYR A 322 -3.24 19.81 2.21
N ILE A 323 -2.69 20.73 1.44
CA ILE A 323 -2.22 20.49 0.07
C ILE A 323 -0.73 20.77 0.06
N ARG A 324 0.09 19.82 -0.37
CA ARG A 324 1.54 19.94 -0.28
C ARG A 324 2.21 19.31 -1.49
N ALA A 325 3.29 19.92 -1.94
CA ALA A 325 4.24 19.28 -2.85
C ALA A 325 5.59 18.98 -2.18
N SER A 326 6.29 17.99 -2.72
CA SER A 326 7.70 17.74 -2.42
C SER A 326 8.55 18.98 -2.80
N PRO A 327 9.53 19.38 -1.98
CA PRO A 327 10.44 20.48 -2.32
C PRO A 327 11.27 20.22 -3.58
N ARG A 328 11.47 18.94 -3.93
CA ARG A 328 12.25 18.53 -5.11
C ARG A 328 11.48 18.66 -6.42
N SER A 329 10.22 19.10 -6.38
CA SER A 329 9.38 19.34 -7.56
C SER A 329 9.65 20.70 -8.23
N THR A 330 10.86 21.25 -8.11
CA THR A 330 11.23 22.49 -8.80
C THR A 330 11.24 22.26 -10.30
N GLY A 331 10.44 23.02 -11.06
CA GLY A 331 10.33 22.88 -12.52
C GLY A 331 9.05 22.20 -13.00
N TRP A 332 8.01 22.15 -12.17
CA TRP A 332 6.69 21.78 -12.65
C TRP A 332 6.15 22.88 -13.56
N PRO A 333 5.68 22.55 -14.77
CA PRO A 333 5.06 23.53 -15.64
C PRO A 333 3.93 24.25 -14.90
N ASP A 334 3.83 25.56 -15.10
CA ASP A 334 2.78 26.40 -14.50
C ASP A 334 1.39 26.15 -15.14
N ASP A 335 1.29 25.19 -16.05
CA ASP A 335 0.15 25.00 -16.97
C ASP A 335 -1.06 24.29 -16.37
N ILE A 336 -1.15 24.16 -15.05
CA ILE A 336 -2.36 23.57 -14.44
C ILE A 336 -3.47 24.59 -14.51
N GLU A 337 -4.50 24.24 -15.26
CA GLU A 337 -5.68 25.07 -15.36
C GLU A 337 -6.28 25.31 -13.97
N PRO A 338 -6.57 26.58 -13.60
CA PRO A 338 -7.20 26.90 -12.31
C PRO A 338 -8.51 26.13 -12.04
N SER A 339 -9.21 25.72 -13.10
CA SER A 339 -10.41 24.87 -13.05
C SER A 339 -10.19 23.53 -12.34
N GLN A 340 -9.04 22.88 -12.56
CA GLN A 340 -8.73 21.56 -11.97
C GLN A 340 -8.55 21.66 -10.45
N TRP A 341 -7.91 22.73 -9.97
CA TRP A 341 -7.81 23.00 -8.53
C TRP A 341 -9.17 23.31 -7.92
N LEU A 342 -10.05 24.01 -8.65
CA LEU A 342 -11.41 24.26 -8.18
C LEU A 342 -12.22 22.97 -8.05
N GLU A 343 -12.14 22.09 -9.02
CA GLU A 343 -12.78 20.77 -8.97
C GLU A 343 -12.32 19.97 -7.75
N LEU A 344 -11.02 19.97 -7.47
CA LEU A 344 -10.49 19.34 -6.27
C LEU A 344 -11.08 19.96 -4.99
N LEU A 345 -11.07 21.29 -4.88
CA LEU A 345 -11.52 22.00 -3.68
C LEU A 345 -13.04 21.91 -3.45
N ASP A 346 -13.82 21.76 -4.51
CA ASP A 346 -15.28 21.62 -4.45
C ASP A 346 -15.72 20.38 -3.66
N SER A 347 -14.88 19.33 -3.67
CA SER A 347 -15.11 18.09 -2.92
C SER A 347 -15.04 18.26 -1.38
N TYR A 348 -14.66 19.44 -0.89
CA TYR A 348 -14.34 19.70 0.52
C TYR A 348 -15.22 20.77 1.17
N GLY A 349 -16.54 20.69 0.99
CA GLY A 349 -17.50 21.70 1.46
C GLY A 349 -17.39 22.11 2.95
N SER A 350 -16.99 21.18 3.83
CA SER A 350 -16.88 21.43 5.28
C SER A 350 -15.52 21.93 5.76
N VAL A 351 -14.56 22.16 4.85
CA VAL A 351 -13.23 22.60 5.23
C VAL A 351 -13.26 23.98 5.87
N LYS A 352 -12.85 24.04 7.13
CA LYS A 352 -12.70 25.26 7.92
C LYS A 352 -11.29 25.82 7.83
N ARG A 353 -10.30 24.97 7.55
CA ARG A 353 -8.87 25.33 7.49
C ARG A 353 -8.22 24.73 6.26
N LEU A 354 -7.76 25.59 5.35
CA LEU A 354 -6.99 25.21 4.17
C LEU A 354 -5.54 25.63 4.33
N HIS A 355 -4.63 24.68 4.17
CA HIS A 355 -3.19 24.89 4.23
C HIS A 355 -2.53 24.38 2.96
N VAL A 356 -2.10 25.28 2.09
CA VAL A 356 -1.28 24.94 0.93
C VAL A 356 0.17 25.20 1.29
N ILE A 357 1.03 24.18 1.22
CA ILE A 357 2.41 24.22 1.69
C ILE A 357 3.36 23.93 0.53
N GLY A 358 4.43 24.72 0.45
CA GLY A 358 5.49 24.53 -0.55
C GLY A 358 5.16 25.22 -1.88
N PRO A 359 5.64 24.68 -3.01
CA PRO A 359 5.59 25.37 -4.30
C PRO A 359 4.21 25.42 -4.95
N LEU A 360 3.16 24.84 -4.36
CA LEU A 360 1.81 24.82 -4.93
C LEU A 360 0.99 26.09 -4.66
N GLY A 361 1.45 26.97 -3.77
CA GLY A 361 0.73 28.21 -3.43
C GLY A 361 0.41 29.07 -4.66
N PRO A 362 1.39 29.36 -5.54
CA PRO A 362 1.17 30.07 -6.81
C PRO A 362 0.15 29.42 -7.74
N ASN A 363 0.01 28.09 -7.77
CA ASN A 363 -0.93 27.38 -8.65
C ASN A 363 -2.36 27.39 -8.08
N VAL A 364 -2.51 27.30 -6.75
CA VAL A 364 -3.84 27.32 -6.09
C VAL A 364 -4.41 28.73 -5.99
N ALA A 365 -3.58 29.77 -5.90
CA ALA A 365 -4.05 31.15 -5.72
C ALA A 365 -4.93 31.67 -6.88
N PRO A 366 -4.59 31.48 -8.17
CA PRO A 366 -5.45 31.83 -9.30
C PRO A 366 -6.81 31.14 -9.29
N ALA A 367 -6.85 29.86 -8.87
CA ALA A 367 -8.10 29.10 -8.74
C ALA A 367 -9.05 29.79 -7.74
N LEU A 368 -8.56 30.11 -6.55
CA LEU A 368 -9.35 30.83 -5.54
C LEU A 368 -9.83 32.21 -6.05
N GLN A 369 -9.00 32.92 -6.83
CA GLN A 369 -9.41 34.19 -7.44
C GLN A 369 -10.52 34.00 -8.47
N GLN A 370 -10.53 32.90 -9.25
CA GLN A 370 -11.55 32.65 -10.25
C GLN A 370 -12.96 32.50 -9.62
N VAL A 371 -13.05 31.97 -8.40
CA VAL A 371 -14.31 31.93 -7.62
C VAL A 371 -14.89 33.34 -7.42
N THR A 372 -14.02 34.34 -7.29
CA THR A 372 -14.42 35.74 -7.08
C THR A 372 -14.98 36.40 -8.35
N ARG A 373 -14.57 35.93 -9.54
CA ARG A 373 -14.93 36.57 -10.82
C ARG A 373 -16.29 36.12 -11.37
N ARG A 374 -16.81 34.97 -10.95
CA ARG A 374 -18.13 34.49 -11.40
C ARG A 374 -19.21 35.34 -10.71
N MET A 375 -19.75 36.32 -11.43
CA MET A 375 -20.66 37.34 -10.89
C MET A 375 -22.09 36.87 -10.64
N MET A 376 -22.52 35.75 -11.24
CA MET A 376 -23.89 35.22 -11.11
C MET A 376 -23.83 33.86 -10.42
N ASP A 377 -24.27 33.82 -9.16
CA ASP A 377 -24.51 32.65 -8.31
C ASP A 377 -23.55 31.45 -8.50
N PRO A 378 -22.20 31.64 -8.44
CA PRO A 378 -21.31 30.50 -8.52
C PRO A 378 -21.52 29.59 -7.31
N PRO A 379 -21.44 28.26 -7.50
CA PRO A 379 -21.37 27.34 -6.36
C PRO A 379 -20.24 27.80 -5.42
N GLU A 380 -20.58 27.93 -4.14
CA GLU A 380 -19.61 28.33 -3.13
C GLU A 380 -18.54 27.24 -2.96
N VAL A 381 -17.34 27.50 -3.46
CA VAL A 381 -16.18 26.65 -3.20
C VAL A 381 -15.68 26.92 -1.77
N LEU A 382 -15.66 25.87 -0.94
CA LEU A 382 -15.26 25.93 0.48
C LEU A 382 -16.13 26.90 1.32
N PRO A 383 -17.46 26.68 1.41
CA PRO A 383 -18.38 27.59 2.10
C PRO A 383 -18.05 27.72 3.60
N ALA A 384 -17.49 26.69 4.22
CA ALA A 384 -17.13 26.66 5.64
C ALA A 384 -15.75 27.28 5.97
N LEU A 385 -15.00 27.78 4.98
CA LEU A 385 -13.62 28.22 5.17
C LEU A 385 -13.51 29.42 6.13
N ARG A 386 -12.63 29.31 7.12
CA ARG A 386 -12.36 30.37 8.13
C ARG A 386 -10.89 30.76 8.21
N ARG A 387 -9.98 29.82 7.92
CA ARG A 387 -8.54 30.03 7.97
C ARG A 387 -7.90 29.57 6.68
N LEU A 388 -7.19 30.48 6.03
CA LEU A 388 -6.46 30.22 4.81
C LEU A 388 -4.97 30.48 5.02
N HIS A 389 -4.15 29.49 4.68
CA HIS A 389 -2.71 29.62 4.59
C HIS A 389 -2.23 29.14 3.23
N LEU A 390 -1.55 30.02 2.51
CA LEU A 390 -0.89 29.71 1.26
C LEU A 390 0.60 29.99 1.45
N GLY A 391 1.37 28.91 1.50
CA GLY A 391 2.82 28.95 1.57
C GLY A 391 3.44 29.34 0.24
N GLY A 392 4.72 29.73 0.28
CA GLY A 392 5.43 30.36 -0.83
C GLY A 392 5.46 31.88 -0.68
N ASN A 393 6.25 32.57 -1.51
CA ASN A 393 6.37 34.04 -1.54
C ASN A 393 5.10 34.74 -2.08
N SER A 394 3.95 34.08 -1.97
CA SER A 394 2.65 34.51 -2.45
C SER A 394 2.06 35.60 -1.55
N LYS A 395 2.70 36.78 -1.50
CA LYS A 395 1.96 38.04 -1.29
C LYS A 395 1.16 38.32 -2.56
N SER A 396 0.24 37.43 -2.90
CA SER A 396 -0.47 37.47 -4.15
C SER A 396 -1.80 38.19 -3.95
N ALA A 397 -1.96 39.33 -4.62
CA ALA A 397 -3.22 40.06 -4.76
C ALA A 397 -4.45 39.15 -5.05
N PRO A 398 -4.33 38.04 -5.82
CA PRO A 398 -5.38 37.02 -5.95
C PRO A 398 -6.03 36.55 -4.63
N VAL A 399 -5.22 36.34 -3.60
CA VAL A 399 -5.67 35.77 -2.32
C VAL A 399 -6.37 36.82 -1.47
N ASP A 400 -5.83 38.03 -1.45
CA ASP A 400 -6.44 39.14 -0.74
C ASP A 400 -7.79 39.52 -1.39
N ALA A 401 -7.90 39.44 -2.72
CA ALA A 401 -9.17 39.61 -3.44
C ALA A 401 -10.21 38.52 -3.07
N PHE A 402 -9.78 37.26 -2.97
CA PHE A 402 -10.64 36.17 -2.52
C PHE A 402 -11.13 36.38 -1.07
N ILE A 403 -10.22 36.76 -0.16
CA ILE A 403 -10.57 37.04 1.24
C ILE A 403 -11.55 38.22 1.33
N ALA A 404 -11.27 39.33 0.65
CA ALA A 404 -12.11 40.51 0.65
C ALA A 404 -13.52 40.19 0.11
N ARG A 405 -13.61 39.44 -0.98
CA ARG A 405 -14.91 39.01 -1.53
C ARG A 405 -15.70 38.16 -0.53
N ARG A 406 -15.06 37.19 0.11
CA ARG A 406 -15.72 36.33 1.09
C ARG A 406 -16.20 37.11 2.32
N GLN A 407 -15.42 38.10 2.76
CA GLN A 407 -15.84 39.02 3.84
C GLN A 407 -17.06 39.87 3.45
N LEU A 408 -17.12 40.38 2.20
CA LEU A 408 -18.29 41.08 1.69
C LEU A 408 -19.56 40.20 1.65
N CYS A 409 -19.39 38.90 1.46
CA CYS A 409 -20.47 37.91 1.53
C CYS A 409 -20.79 37.44 2.97
N GLY A 410 -20.20 38.06 4.01
CA GLY A 410 -20.44 37.70 5.41
C GLY A 410 -19.62 36.51 5.93
N HIS A 411 -18.66 36.00 5.16
CA HIS A 411 -17.77 34.92 5.60
C HIS A 411 -16.45 35.49 6.13
N ASN A 412 -16.25 35.38 7.44
CA ASN A 412 -15.01 35.81 8.10
C ASN A 412 -13.86 34.84 7.83
N ILE A 413 -13.06 35.14 6.80
CA ILE A 413 -11.82 34.43 6.50
C ILE A 413 -10.64 35.23 7.04
N THR A 414 -9.76 34.53 7.77
CA THR A 414 -8.50 35.08 8.28
C THR A 414 -7.32 34.43 7.58
N ARG A 415 -6.36 35.26 7.18
CA ARG A 415 -5.05 34.79 6.75
C ARG A 415 -4.32 34.26 7.98
N TRP A 416 -3.91 33.00 7.94
CA TRP A 416 -3.23 32.35 9.07
C TRP A 416 -1.77 32.08 8.72
N THR A 417 -0.88 32.36 9.67
CA THR A 417 0.52 31.94 9.63
C THR A 417 0.73 30.83 10.68
N PRO A 418 1.12 29.61 10.27
CA PRO A 418 1.43 28.54 11.21
C PRO A 418 2.56 28.97 12.15
N SER A 419 2.45 28.62 13.44
CA SER A 419 3.63 28.58 14.31
C SER A 419 4.59 27.50 13.82
N SER A 420 5.90 27.67 14.08
CA SER A 420 6.95 26.71 13.74
C SER A 420 6.63 25.28 14.22
N ASP A 421 5.96 25.15 15.36
CA ASP A 421 5.64 23.85 15.98
C ASP A 421 4.59 23.06 15.20
N ALA A 422 3.65 23.75 14.56
CA ALA A 422 2.67 23.11 13.69
C ALA A 422 3.34 22.50 12.45
N VAL A 423 4.48 23.02 11.99
CA VAL A 423 5.25 22.48 10.86
C VAL A 423 6.01 21.21 11.27
N ASN A 424 6.46 21.12 12.51
CA ASN A 424 7.26 20.00 13.02
C ASN A 424 6.47 18.71 13.24
N LEU A 425 5.20 18.80 13.68
CA LEU A 425 4.35 17.63 13.88
C LEU A 425 4.19 16.77 12.62
N TRP A 426 4.25 17.36 11.42
CA TRP A 426 4.13 16.62 10.14
C TRP A 426 5.38 15.85 9.75
N ARG A 427 6.57 16.25 10.25
CA ARG A 427 7.82 15.50 9.98
C ARG A 427 7.79 14.10 10.60
N LEU A 428 7.00 13.90 11.65
CA LEU A 428 6.81 12.59 12.28
C LEU A 428 5.98 11.61 11.42
N TRP A 429 5.19 12.11 10.46
CA TRP A 429 4.31 11.29 9.62
C TRP A 429 4.96 10.91 8.29
N MET A 430 5.95 11.69 7.86
CA MET A 430 6.68 11.55 6.58
C MET A 430 7.40 10.21 6.40
N PRO A 431 8.10 9.62 7.40
CA PRO A 431 8.91 8.41 7.17
C PRO A 431 8.12 7.22 6.62
N GLN A 432 6.85 7.06 7.02
CA GLN A 432 5.99 5.98 6.53
C GLN A 432 5.54 6.19 5.09
N ILE A 433 5.26 7.45 4.70
CA ILE A 433 4.92 7.80 3.31
C ILE A 433 6.14 7.63 2.41
N ASN A 434 7.32 8.03 2.92
CA ASN A 434 8.56 8.00 2.18
C ASN A 434 9.08 6.59 1.89
N TRP A 435 8.70 5.58 2.67
CA TRP A 435 9.14 4.20 2.39
C TRP A 435 8.50 3.66 1.10
N SER A 436 7.20 3.89 0.91
CA SER A 436 6.50 3.56 -0.33
C SER A 436 7.08 4.33 -1.52
N PHE A 437 7.39 5.63 -1.34
CA PHE A 437 7.99 6.46 -2.40
C PHE A 437 9.44 6.12 -2.75
N ASN A 438 10.32 5.87 -1.77
CA ASN A 438 11.72 5.51 -2.04
C ASN A 438 11.84 4.13 -2.68
N ALA A 439 10.97 3.19 -2.31
CA ALA A 439 10.87 1.91 -3.00
C ALA A 439 10.39 2.10 -4.45
N LEU A 440 9.45 3.01 -4.68
CA LEU A 440 8.97 3.38 -6.02
C LEU A 440 10.04 4.07 -6.88
N GLU A 441 10.77 5.06 -6.37
CA GLU A 441 11.86 5.72 -7.10
C GLU A 441 12.94 4.69 -7.49
N ARG A 442 13.30 3.77 -6.59
CA ARG A 442 14.26 2.70 -6.89
C ARG A 442 13.75 1.70 -7.93
N LEU A 443 12.44 1.48 -8.01
CA LEU A 443 11.82 0.59 -9.01
C LEU A 443 11.56 1.30 -10.35
N HIS A 444 11.21 2.58 -10.37
CA HIS A 444 11.06 3.38 -11.59
C HIS A 444 12.39 3.54 -12.32
N LEU A 445 13.50 3.72 -11.59
CA LEU A 445 14.84 3.70 -12.19
C LEU A 445 15.17 2.37 -12.90
N ILE A 446 14.44 1.29 -12.61
CA ILE A 446 14.62 -0.02 -13.26
C ILE A 446 13.56 -0.25 -14.34
N GLY A 447 12.33 0.25 -14.17
CA GLY A 447 11.19 0.00 -15.07
C GLY A 447 10.93 1.05 -16.16
N ASP A 448 11.43 2.29 -16.03
CA ASP A 448 11.18 3.35 -17.01
C ASP A 448 11.83 3.05 -18.38
N ALA A 449 12.78 2.10 -18.44
CA ALA A 449 13.32 1.61 -19.71
C ALA A 449 12.35 0.72 -20.50
N GLU A 450 11.40 0.04 -19.84
CA GLU A 450 10.43 -0.86 -20.50
C GLU A 450 9.04 -0.23 -20.68
N ALA A 451 8.64 0.73 -19.82
CA ALA A 451 7.30 1.30 -19.86
C ALA A 451 7.11 2.42 -20.90
N MET A 452 8.17 3.15 -21.29
CA MET A 452 8.06 4.20 -22.31
C MET A 452 7.82 3.68 -23.74
N ASP A 453 8.05 2.40 -24.00
CA ASP A 453 7.84 1.81 -25.33
C ASP A 453 6.37 1.42 -25.60
N LEU A 454 5.58 1.21 -24.55
CA LEU A 454 4.17 0.78 -24.64
C LEU A 454 3.16 1.92 -24.83
N THR A 455 3.58 3.19 -24.76
CA THR A 455 2.72 4.36 -25.01
C THR A 455 2.98 5.04 -26.36
N ARG A 456 3.81 4.43 -27.23
CA ARG A 456 4.14 4.95 -28.58
C ARG A 456 3.52 4.17 -29.75
N THR A 457 2.65 3.22 -29.45
CA THR A 457 1.78 2.49 -30.40
C THR A 457 0.35 2.64 -29.97
#